data_AF-A0A7V9KJ64-F1
#
_entry.id   AF-A0A7V9KJ64-F1
#
_cell.length_a   1.000
_cell.length_b   1.000
_cell.length_c   1.000
_cell.angle_alpha   90.00
_cell.angle_beta   90.00
_cell.angle_gamma   90.00
#
_symmetry.space_group_name_H-M   'P 1'
#
loop_
_entity.id
_entity.type
_entity.pdbx_description
1 polymer ?
#
loop_
_entity_poly.entity_id
_entity_poly.type
_entity_poly.pdbx_seq_one_letter_code
_entity_poly.pdbx_strand_id
1 'polypeptide(L)'
;MPATAFVDCPVTPPVLADPPEPEQPEGMRRNSLGLAWWYISDDGLLWVGAEPYRETGGGKVLWLKPIGATLTVTGHSLDTERSTLTAQIPDGYPGDYQASGIFFPTAGCWEVTARADDSVLRFVTHVVEEGEAPQSGQP
;
A
#
# COMPACT_ATOMS: atom_id res chain seq x y z
N MET A 1 -18.93 19.30 24.43
CA MET A 1 -17.59 18.69 24.27
C MET A 1 -17.07 19.15 22.91
N PRO A 2 -15.88 19.76 22.78
CA PRO A 2 -15.40 20.17 21.47
C PRO A 2 -14.99 18.91 20.68
N ALA A 3 -15.39 18.84 19.42
CA ALA A 3 -14.92 17.83 18.49
C ALA A 3 -13.43 18.04 18.24
N THR A 4 -12.63 17.00 18.41
CA THR A 4 -11.22 16.97 18.03
C THR A 4 -11.10 17.38 16.56
N ALA A 5 -10.23 18.33 16.27
CA ALA A 5 -9.93 18.76 14.92
C ALA A 5 -9.44 17.55 14.10
N PHE A 6 -9.99 17.36 12.89
CA PHE A 6 -9.36 16.55 11.86
C PHE A 6 -7.96 17.11 11.65
N VAL A 7 -6.93 16.33 11.98
CA VAL A 7 -5.57 16.64 11.55
C VAL A 7 -5.58 16.45 10.04
N ASP A 8 -5.21 17.49 9.29
CA ASP A 8 -4.96 17.36 7.84
C ASP A 8 -4.13 16.11 7.62
N CYS A 9 -4.71 15.14 6.91
CA CYS A 9 -4.10 13.83 6.76
C CYS A 9 -2.72 14.00 6.14
N PRO A 10 -1.62 13.64 6.82
CA PRO A 10 -0.27 13.87 6.29
C PRO A 10 0.06 12.78 5.27
N VAL A 11 -0.74 12.69 4.20
CA VAL A 11 -0.62 11.69 3.14
C VAL A 11 0.77 11.76 2.56
N THR A 12 1.45 10.61 2.53
CA THR A 12 2.73 10.51 1.87
C THR A 12 2.50 10.69 0.37
N PRO A 13 3.22 11.58 -0.33
CA PRO A 13 3.07 11.69 -1.77
C PRO A 13 3.61 10.42 -2.46
N PRO A 14 2.83 9.74 -3.30
CA PRO A 14 3.38 8.66 -4.13
C PRO A 14 4.27 9.23 -5.24
N VAL A 15 5.14 8.39 -5.77
CA VAL A 15 6.06 8.72 -6.86
C VAL A 15 5.57 8.07 -8.14
N LEU A 16 5.48 8.85 -9.22
CA LEU A 16 5.26 8.30 -10.56
C LEU A 16 6.55 7.65 -11.03
N ALA A 17 6.57 6.33 -11.08
CA ALA A 17 7.76 5.56 -11.41
C ALA A 17 7.41 4.33 -12.23
N ASP A 18 8.36 3.93 -13.08
CA ASP A 18 8.36 2.63 -13.71
C ASP A 18 9.26 1.73 -12.84
N PRO A 19 8.75 0.62 -12.28
CA PRO A 19 9.58 -0.25 -11.49
C PRO A 19 10.77 -0.75 -12.30
N PRO A 20 11.95 -0.92 -11.66
CA PRO A 20 13.10 -1.52 -12.33
C PRO A 20 12.69 -2.87 -12.91
N GLU A 21 13.26 -3.21 -14.08
CA GLU A 21 12.87 -4.42 -14.78
C GLU A 21 13.01 -5.62 -13.83
N PRO A 22 11.91 -6.37 -13.59
CA PRO A 22 11.92 -7.40 -12.57
C PRO A 22 12.91 -8.51 -12.93
N GLU A 23 13.68 -8.99 -11.96
CA GLU A 23 14.44 -10.24 -12.12
C GLU A 23 13.43 -11.39 -12.21
N GLN A 24 13.05 -11.79 -13.42
CA GLN A 24 12.09 -12.88 -13.62
C GLN A 24 12.85 -14.22 -13.72
N PRO A 25 12.42 -15.26 -12.99
CA PRO A 25 12.90 -16.62 -13.23
C PRO A 25 12.71 -17.01 -14.70
N GLU A 26 13.67 -17.75 -15.27
CA GLU A 26 13.58 -18.22 -16.66
C GLU A 26 12.24 -18.93 -16.92
N GLY A 27 11.53 -18.50 -17.97
CA GLY A 27 10.24 -19.09 -18.39
C GLY A 27 8.98 -18.41 -17.83
N MET A 28 9.10 -17.40 -16.97
CA MET A 28 7.94 -16.61 -16.52
C MET A 28 7.64 -15.45 -17.49
N ARG A 29 6.35 -15.21 -17.77
CA ARG A 29 5.92 -14.06 -18.59
C ARG A 29 6.23 -12.76 -17.84
N ARG A 30 6.80 -11.79 -18.55
CA ARG A 30 7.02 -10.43 -18.04
C ARG A 30 5.69 -9.81 -17.61
N ASN A 31 5.55 -9.50 -16.33
CA ASN A 31 4.53 -8.56 -15.86
C ASN A 31 5.16 -7.16 -15.90
N SER A 32 5.02 -6.47 -17.03
CA SER A 32 5.30 -5.03 -17.04
C SER A 32 4.13 -4.34 -16.34
N LEU A 33 4.35 -3.93 -15.10
CA LEU A 33 3.39 -3.14 -14.32
C LEU A 33 3.31 -1.71 -14.85
N GLY A 34 4.37 -1.26 -15.53
CA GLY A 34 4.47 0.01 -16.23
C GLY A 34 4.53 1.22 -15.29
N LEU A 35 4.56 2.39 -15.91
CA LEU A 35 4.53 3.68 -15.24
C LEU A 35 3.21 3.84 -14.46
N ALA A 36 3.32 3.88 -13.13
CA ALA A 36 2.20 4.05 -12.21
C ALA A 36 2.64 4.84 -10.98
N TRP A 37 1.69 5.17 -10.10
CA TRP A 37 1.98 5.81 -8.83
C TRP A 37 2.33 4.75 -7.78
N TRP A 38 3.47 4.93 -7.13
CA TRP A 38 4.03 3.97 -6.17
C TRP A 38 4.38 4.64 -4.85
N TYR A 39 4.24 3.89 -3.76
CA TYR A 39 5.04 4.14 -2.56
C TYR A 39 6.25 3.22 -2.60
N ILE A 40 7.42 3.78 -2.33
CA ILE A 40 8.72 3.11 -2.50
C ILE A 40 9.50 3.28 -1.21
N SER A 41 10.07 2.18 -0.73
CA SER A 41 10.97 2.14 0.43
C SER A 41 12.25 2.95 0.17
N ASP A 42 12.93 3.38 1.24
CA ASP A 42 14.15 4.18 1.13
C ASP A 42 15.29 3.46 0.38
N ASP A 43 15.32 2.13 0.43
CA ASP A 43 16.29 1.29 -0.28
C ASP A 43 15.86 0.95 -1.72
N GLY A 44 14.64 1.30 -2.12
CA GLY A 44 14.10 1.05 -3.45
C GLY A 44 13.78 -0.42 -3.73
N LEU A 45 13.68 -1.29 -2.73
CA LEU A 45 13.47 -2.73 -2.91
C LEU A 45 12.02 -3.18 -2.68
N LEU A 46 11.28 -2.45 -1.85
CA LEU A 46 9.87 -2.69 -1.56
C LEU A 46 8.99 -1.56 -2.11
N TRP A 47 8.01 -1.94 -2.93
CA TRP A 47 7.10 -1.02 -3.62
C TRP A 47 5.66 -1.47 -3.42
N VAL A 48 4.74 -0.52 -3.44
CA VAL A 48 3.31 -0.79 -3.45
C VAL A 48 2.56 0.21 -4.30
N GLY A 49 1.58 -0.28 -5.08
CA GLY A 49 0.74 0.58 -5.90
C GLY A 49 -0.05 1.58 -5.05
N ALA A 50 -0.08 2.83 -5.48
CA ALA A 50 -0.79 3.93 -4.81
C ALA A 50 -2.19 4.20 -5.38
N GLU A 51 -2.52 3.62 -6.53
CA GLU A 51 -3.73 3.91 -7.32
C GLU A 51 -4.71 2.74 -7.38
N PRO A 52 -6.02 3.02 -7.34
CA PRO A 52 -6.68 3.83 -6.33
C PRO A 52 -7.41 2.89 -5.36
N TYR A 53 -8.12 3.45 -4.38
CA TYR A 53 -9.01 2.73 -3.45
C TYR A 53 -8.28 2.07 -2.28
N ARG A 54 -8.04 2.93 -1.28
CA ARG A 54 -7.99 2.50 0.11
C ARG A 54 -9.38 2.80 0.67
N GLU A 55 -10.33 1.94 0.37
CA GLU A 55 -11.68 2.03 0.92
C GLU A 55 -11.76 1.20 2.20
N THR A 56 -12.74 1.51 3.05
CA THR A 56 -13.17 0.56 4.07
C THR A 56 -13.60 -0.76 3.40
N GLY A 57 -13.44 -1.89 4.09
CA GLY A 57 -13.71 -3.20 3.47
C GLY A 57 -12.60 -3.72 2.54
N GLY A 58 -11.64 -2.87 2.15
CA GLY A 58 -10.35 -3.29 1.61
C GLY A 58 -10.29 -3.52 0.09
N GLY A 59 -9.06 -3.62 -0.41
CA GLY A 59 -8.80 -3.74 -1.85
C GLY A 59 -7.65 -4.69 -2.16
N LYS A 60 -7.62 -5.15 -3.42
CA LYS A 60 -6.47 -5.88 -3.95
C LYS A 60 -5.33 -4.90 -4.15
N VAL A 61 -4.25 -5.11 -3.42
CA VAL A 61 -3.04 -4.30 -3.47
C VAL A 61 -1.92 -5.10 -4.11
N LEU A 62 -1.12 -4.39 -4.90
CA LEU A 62 0.02 -4.92 -5.61
C LEU A 62 1.31 -4.45 -4.95
N TRP A 63 2.22 -5.40 -4.73
CA TRP A 63 3.56 -5.19 -4.19
C TRP A 63 4.64 -5.67 -5.16
N LEU A 64 5.76 -4.97 -5.14
CA LEU A 64 7.05 -5.49 -5.58
C LEU A 64 7.97 -5.62 -4.37
N LYS A 65 8.66 -6.75 -4.26
CA LYS A 65 9.55 -7.07 -3.15
C LYS A 65 10.73 -7.91 -3.68
N PRO A 66 11.82 -8.06 -2.91
CA PRO A 66 12.86 -9.02 -3.27
C PRO A 66 12.32 -10.45 -3.43
N ILE A 67 12.90 -11.20 -4.37
CA ILE A 67 12.57 -12.61 -4.58
C ILE A 67 12.92 -13.41 -3.32
N GLY A 68 12.01 -14.28 -2.88
CA GLY A 68 12.18 -15.07 -1.65
C GLY A 68 11.86 -14.32 -0.36
N ALA A 69 11.72 -12.99 -0.37
CA ALA A 69 11.37 -12.23 0.82
C ALA A 69 9.94 -12.51 1.28
N THR A 70 9.72 -12.55 2.60
CA THR A 70 8.38 -12.67 3.17
C THR A 70 7.79 -11.28 3.38
N LEU A 71 6.65 -11.00 2.73
CA LEU A 71 5.94 -9.74 2.91
C LEU A 71 5.10 -9.78 4.19
N THR A 72 5.25 -8.75 5.03
CA THR A 72 4.34 -8.47 6.14
C THR A 72 3.82 -7.05 6.03
N VAL A 73 2.54 -6.86 6.32
CA VAL A 73 1.90 -5.53 6.27
C VAL A 73 1.12 -5.32 7.55
N THR A 74 1.37 -4.19 8.19
CA THR A 74 0.69 -3.73 9.40
C THR A 74 0.30 -2.28 9.19
N GLY A 75 -0.64 -1.79 9.99
CA GLY A 75 -1.00 -0.39 9.97
C GLY A 75 -1.99 -0.06 11.05
N HIS A 76 -2.02 1.22 11.40
CA HIS A 76 -2.88 1.75 12.44
C HIS A 76 -3.49 3.08 12.01
N SER A 77 -4.66 3.36 12.55
CA SER A 77 -5.32 4.64 12.32
C SER A 77 -4.59 5.74 13.09
N LEU A 78 -4.36 6.87 12.43
CA LEU A 78 -3.86 8.09 13.05
C LEU A 78 -4.98 8.88 13.74
N ASP A 79 -6.23 8.61 13.37
CA ASP A 79 -7.41 9.26 13.95
C ASP A 79 -7.95 8.49 15.17
N THR A 80 -7.70 7.18 15.24
CA THR A 80 -8.19 6.30 16.32
C THR A 80 -7.09 5.36 16.81
N GLU A 81 -6.70 5.48 18.08
CA GLU A 81 -5.54 4.77 18.66
C GLU A 81 -5.65 3.23 18.69
N ARG A 82 -6.81 2.63 18.34
CA ARG A 82 -7.04 1.17 18.48
C ARG A 82 -7.29 0.43 17.19
N SER A 83 -7.49 1.14 16.08
CA SER A 83 -7.88 0.49 14.82
C SER A 83 -6.63 0.02 14.09
N THR A 84 -6.55 -1.27 13.81
CA THR A 84 -5.47 -1.87 13.01
C THR A 84 -6.02 -2.43 11.71
N LEU A 85 -5.28 -2.32 10.62
CA LEU A 85 -5.68 -2.94 9.35
C LEU A 85 -5.47 -4.45 9.40
N THR A 86 -6.17 -5.18 8.54
CA THR A 86 -5.92 -6.60 8.30
C THR A 86 -5.27 -6.78 6.94
N ALA A 87 -4.20 -7.57 6.88
CA ALA A 87 -3.53 -7.94 5.64
C ALA A 87 -3.70 -9.44 5.37
N GLN A 88 -4.18 -9.78 4.17
CA GLN A 88 -4.26 -11.14 3.67
C GLN A 88 -3.25 -11.29 2.53
N ILE A 89 -2.15 -11.98 2.83
CA ILE A 89 -1.03 -12.15 1.90
C ILE A 89 -0.99 -13.64 1.54
N PRO A 90 -1.53 -14.04 0.38
CA PRO A 90 -1.48 -15.43 -0.06
C PRO A 90 -0.05 -15.87 -0.41
N ASP A 91 0.27 -17.10 -0.06
CA ASP A 91 1.48 -17.77 -0.53
C ASP A 91 1.42 -18.07 -2.05
N GLY A 92 2.56 -18.41 -2.63
CA GLY A 92 2.62 -18.96 -3.99
C GLY A 92 2.91 -17.95 -5.10
N TYR A 93 3.37 -16.74 -4.76
CA TYR A 93 3.97 -15.82 -5.72
C TYR A 93 5.49 -16.06 -5.79
N PRO A 94 6.00 -16.67 -6.88
CA PRO A 94 7.39 -17.17 -6.93
C PRO A 94 8.43 -16.10 -7.27
N GLY A 95 8.00 -14.88 -7.58
CA GLY A 95 8.87 -13.80 -8.04
C GLY A 95 8.92 -12.62 -7.08
N ASP A 96 9.18 -11.46 -7.66
CA ASP A 96 9.21 -10.17 -7.00
C ASP A 96 7.83 -9.52 -6.87
N TYR A 97 6.88 -9.93 -7.70
CA TYR A 97 5.48 -9.55 -7.59
C TYR A 97 4.79 -10.28 -6.43
N GLN A 98 3.97 -9.57 -5.65
CA GLN A 98 3.06 -10.16 -4.67
C GLN A 98 1.73 -9.39 -4.66
N ALA A 99 0.61 -10.11 -4.79
CA ALA A 99 -0.71 -9.51 -4.52
C ALA A 99 -1.13 -9.78 -3.07
N SER A 100 -1.90 -8.87 -2.49
CA SER A 100 -2.52 -9.03 -1.17
C SER A 100 -3.90 -8.39 -1.11
N GLY A 101 -4.74 -8.79 -0.17
CA GLY A 101 -5.88 -7.98 0.28
C GLY A 101 -5.49 -7.14 1.49
N ILE A 102 -5.67 -5.82 1.43
CA ILE A 102 -5.48 -4.92 2.58
C ILE A 102 -6.83 -4.33 2.98
N PHE A 103 -7.22 -4.54 4.23
CA PHE A 103 -8.56 -4.26 4.75
C PHE A 103 -8.49 -3.21 5.87
N PHE A 104 -9.13 -2.06 5.64
CA PHE A 104 -9.26 -1.00 6.62
C PHE A 104 -10.62 -1.09 7.32
N PRO A 105 -10.66 -1.12 8.67
CA PRO A 105 -11.92 -1.21 9.40
C PRO A 105 -12.72 0.11 9.42
N THR A 106 -12.07 1.26 9.20
CA THR A 106 -12.70 2.59 9.25
C THR A 106 -12.05 3.53 8.24
N ALA A 107 -12.81 4.51 7.74
CA ALA A 107 -12.26 5.63 6.99
C ALA A 107 -11.37 6.51 7.90
N GLY A 108 -10.58 7.37 7.27
CA GLY A 108 -9.66 8.31 7.94
C GLY A 108 -8.20 8.12 7.55
N CYS A 109 -7.30 8.65 8.37
CA CYS A 109 -5.86 8.59 8.16
C CYS A 109 -5.25 7.32 8.71
N TRP A 110 -4.41 6.69 7.91
CA TRP A 110 -3.76 5.43 8.24
C TRP A 110 -2.27 5.48 7.95
N GLU A 111 -1.46 5.15 8.94
CA GLU A 111 -0.05 4.82 8.73
C GLU A 111 0.07 3.32 8.45
N VAL A 112 0.64 2.99 7.30
CA VAL A 112 0.88 1.62 6.85
C VAL A 112 2.38 1.37 6.88
N THR A 113 2.77 0.24 7.48
CA THR A 113 4.15 -0.25 7.48
C THR A 113 4.18 -1.63 6.84
N ALA A 114 4.91 -1.75 5.74
CA ALA A 114 5.21 -3.01 5.08
C ALA A 114 6.69 -3.37 5.26
N ARG A 115 6.97 -4.66 5.39
CA ARG A 115 8.33 -5.20 5.45
C ARG A 115 8.49 -6.38 4.51
N ALA A 116 9.61 -6.41 3.81
CA ALA A 116 10.08 -7.55 3.05
C ALA A 116 11.54 -7.79 3.43
N ASP A 117 11.77 -8.79 4.29
CA ASP A 117 13.04 -9.01 4.99
C ASP A 117 13.52 -7.73 5.70
N ASP A 118 14.65 -7.15 5.28
CA ASP A 118 15.23 -5.93 5.86
C ASP A 118 14.67 -4.63 5.24
N SER A 119 13.99 -4.71 4.09
CA SER A 119 13.39 -3.54 3.44
C SER A 119 12.10 -3.13 4.15
N VAL A 120 12.01 -1.85 4.53
CA VAL A 120 10.87 -1.29 5.24
C VAL A 120 10.28 -0.14 4.44
N LEU A 121 8.98 -0.23 4.17
CA LEU A 121 8.20 0.85 3.58
C LEU A 121 7.19 1.35 4.60
N ARG A 122 7.21 2.65 4.87
CA ARG A 122 6.21 3.31 5.72
C ARG A 122 5.62 4.50 4.98
N PHE A 123 4.30 4.62 5.02
CA PHE A 123 3.60 5.69 4.35
C PHE A 123 2.21 5.90 4.95
N VAL A 124 1.73 7.13 4.82
CA VAL A 124 0.41 7.53 5.28
C VAL A 124 -0.53 7.65 4.09
N THR A 125 -1.74 7.13 4.25
CA THR A 125 -2.81 7.19 3.25
C THR A 125 -4.09 7.71 3.87
N HIS A 126 -4.91 8.36 3.07
CA HIS A 126 -6.30 8.63 3.41
C HIS A 126 -7.17 7.47 2.92
N VAL A 127 -8.05 6.98 3.80
CA VAL A 127 -9.01 5.90 3.54
C VAL A 127 -10.40 6.49 3.52
N VAL A 128 -11.18 6.21 2.48
CA VAL A 128 -12.58 6.67 2.36
C VAL A 128 -13.55 5.52 2.63
N GLU A 129 -14.82 5.82 2.84
CA GLU A 129 -15.83 4.78 3.00
C GLU A 129 -16.06 4.02 1.69
N GLU A 130 -16.36 2.72 1.78
CA GLU A 130 -16.68 1.87 0.62
C GLU A 130 -17.85 2.47 -0.18
N GLY A 131 -17.61 2.71 -1.48
CA GLY A 131 -18.62 3.30 -2.36
C GLY A 131 -18.81 4.82 -2.26
N GLU A 132 -18.01 5.53 -1.46
CA GLU A 132 -17.88 6.98 -1.57
C GLU A 132 -16.93 7.32 -2.72
N ALA A 133 -17.46 7.88 -3.82
CA ALA A 133 -16.65 8.26 -4.97
C ALA A 133 -15.53 9.24 -4.54
N PRO A 134 -14.29 9.11 -5.08
CA PRO A 134 -13.20 10.00 -4.72
C PRO A 134 -13.63 11.44 -5.00
N GLN A 135 -13.59 12.29 -3.97
CA GLN A 135 -13.87 13.72 -4.12
C GLN A 135 -12.91 14.27 -5.15
N SER A 136 -13.47 14.59 -6.32
CA SER A 136 -12.76 15.12 -7.48
C SER A 136 -12.41 16.55 -7.14
N GLY A 137 -11.25 16.74 -6.52
CA GLY A 137 -10.76 18.07 -6.20
C GLY A 137 -9.50 18.04 -5.38
N GLN A 138 -8.34 18.07 -6.04
CA GLN A 138 -7.44 19.21 -5.93
C GLN A 138 -6.32 19.16 -6.99
N PRO A 139 -5.72 20.32 -7.30
CA PRO A 139 -5.64 20.97 -8.61
C PRO A 139 -4.62 20.38 -9.59
#